data_AF-M3AQS4-F1
#
_entry.id   AF-M3AQS4-F1
#
_cell.length_a   1.000
_cell.length_b   1.000
_cell.length_c   1.000
_cell.angle_alpha   90.00
_cell.angle_beta   90.00
_cell.angle_gamma   90.00
#
_symmetry.space_group_name_H-M   'P 1'
#
loop_
_entity.id
_entity.type
_entity.pdbx_description
1 polymer ?
#
loop_
_entity_poly.entity_id
_entity_poly.type
_entity_poly.pdbx_seq_one_letter_code
_entity_poly.pdbx_strand_id
1 'polypeptide(L)'
;MRRNSDAMSTCRIERKRAHDREAQRASRAKTKAYIAHLEKTVADLSESSGDNRANYLAQHASQQAQEIDKLQGLVGKIRSLVQETGKAEQNSSPEKTQALKSESAADSTAESSSSFPDPISATNWDSPSEDQWIPEIPKPVDSAARKARAKVAPASRNLIVLGISMLCEETDDTSYFQRVNAAISKVEQTPDNLSTIEEDMDILSRAIVHGWDAAERVHHFDIVWRFLRAFDEGLWYRAAPVERFAHFWGMRCHLLYKIQPKNQE
;
A
#
# COMPACT_ATOMS: atom_id res chain seq x y z
N MET A 1 17.69 59.49 -27.47
CA MET A 1 17.33 58.06 -27.62
C MET A 1 17.26 57.26 -26.31
N ARG A 2 17.94 57.63 -25.21
CA ARG A 2 17.93 56.84 -23.95
C ARG A 2 16.61 56.80 -23.15
N ARG A 3 15.69 57.75 -23.32
CA ARG A 3 14.42 57.78 -22.57
C ARG A 3 13.42 56.67 -22.95
N ASN A 4 13.48 56.16 -24.19
CA ASN A 4 12.55 55.11 -24.65
C ASN A 4 12.96 53.70 -24.21
N SER A 5 14.26 53.45 -24.00
CA SER A 5 14.74 52.14 -23.51
C SER A 5 14.34 51.89 -22.06
N ASP A 6 14.37 52.93 -21.24
CA ASP A 6 14.01 52.84 -19.82
C ASP A 6 12.50 52.64 -19.66
N ALA A 7 11.68 53.35 -20.44
CA ALA A 7 10.22 53.15 -20.47
C ALA A 7 9.80 51.75 -20.97
N MET A 8 10.51 51.20 -21.95
CA MET A 8 10.29 49.83 -22.41
C MET A 8 10.75 48.79 -21.38
N SER A 9 11.81 49.08 -20.61
CA SER A 9 12.29 48.25 -19.51
C SER A 9 11.32 48.26 -18.32
N THR A 10 10.77 49.42 -17.94
CA THR A 10 9.77 49.52 -16.85
C THR A 10 8.48 48.82 -17.21
N CYS A 11 7.98 48.97 -18.44
CA CYS A 11 6.79 48.26 -18.93
C CYS A 11 6.97 46.72 -18.84
N ARG A 12 8.18 46.21 -19.15
CA ARG A 12 8.50 44.78 -19.00
C ARG A 12 8.53 44.34 -17.54
N ILE A 13 9.08 45.15 -16.64
CA ILE A 13 9.10 44.89 -15.20
C ILE A 13 7.67 44.88 -14.64
N GLU A 14 6.83 45.83 -15.04
CA GLU A 14 5.43 45.91 -14.62
C GLU A 14 4.61 44.71 -15.09
N ARG A 15 4.82 44.27 -16.35
CA ARG A 15 4.21 43.04 -16.88
C ARG A 15 4.64 41.81 -16.09
N LYS A 16 5.93 41.69 -15.75
CA LYS A 16 6.44 40.58 -14.93
C LYS A 16 5.81 40.59 -13.53
N ARG A 17 5.70 41.77 -12.90
CA ARG A 17 5.04 41.92 -11.58
C ARG A 17 3.55 41.60 -11.65
N ALA A 18 2.86 41.93 -12.74
CA ALA A 18 1.45 41.59 -12.92
C ALA A 18 1.24 40.08 -13.01
N HIS A 19 2.06 39.40 -13.83
CA HIS A 19 2.02 37.94 -13.97
C HIS A 19 2.37 37.22 -12.65
N ASP A 20 3.39 37.70 -11.94
CA ASP A 20 3.77 37.15 -10.63
C ASP A 20 2.62 37.25 -9.61
N ARG A 21 1.94 38.40 -9.56
CA ARG A 21 0.74 38.57 -8.71
C ARG A 21 -0.39 37.64 -9.11
N GLU A 22 -0.62 37.43 -10.40
CA GLU A 22 -1.66 36.52 -10.89
C GLU A 22 -1.34 35.06 -10.56
N ALA A 23 -0.11 34.62 -10.79
CA ALA A 23 0.37 33.30 -10.40
C ALA A 23 0.23 33.07 -8.89
N GLN A 24 0.57 34.09 -8.07
CA GLN A 24 0.42 34.01 -6.63
C GLN A 24 -1.05 33.93 -6.19
N ARG A 25 -1.96 34.70 -6.83
CA ARG A 25 -3.40 34.59 -6.58
C ARG A 25 -3.93 33.22 -6.96
N ALA A 26 -3.52 32.68 -8.11
CA ALA A 26 -3.91 31.35 -8.55
C ALA A 26 -3.42 30.27 -7.58
N SER A 27 -2.18 30.35 -7.10
CA SER A 27 -1.64 29.45 -6.08
C SER A 27 -2.44 29.51 -4.78
N ARG A 28 -2.70 30.72 -4.27
CA ARG A 28 -3.52 30.90 -3.06
C ARG A 28 -4.96 30.41 -3.23
N ALA A 29 -5.56 30.61 -4.40
CA ALA A 29 -6.89 30.11 -4.71
C ALA A 29 -6.95 28.58 -4.71
N LYS A 30 -5.94 27.91 -5.30
CA LYS A 30 -5.79 26.45 -5.24
C LYS A 30 -5.67 25.95 -3.81
N THR A 31 -4.81 26.57 -3.00
CA THR A 31 -4.67 26.19 -1.58
C THR A 31 -5.99 26.36 -0.83
N LYS A 32 -6.71 27.48 -1.04
CA LYS A 32 -8.01 27.72 -0.41
C LYS A 32 -9.05 26.68 -0.84
N ALA A 33 -9.12 26.34 -2.11
CA ALA A 33 -10.03 25.31 -2.62
C ALA A 33 -9.69 23.92 -2.06
N TYR A 34 -8.40 23.60 -1.96
CA TYR A 34 -7.94 22.35 -1.37
C TYR A 34 -8.27 22.25 0.12
N ILE A 35 -8.06 23.33 0.89
CA ILE A 35 -8.46 23.40 2.30
C ILE A 35 -9.97 23.17 2.43
N ALA A 36 -10.80 23.87 1.65
CA ALA A 36 -12.25 23.69 1.68
C ALA A 36 -12.68 22.26 1.33
N HIS A 37 -12.01 21.62 0.37
CA HIS A 37 -12.26 20.23 0.02
C HIS A 37 -11.89 19.27 1.17
N LEU A 38 -10.74 19.48 1.80
CA LEU A 38 -10.33 18.68 2.96
C LEU A 38 -11.28 18.86 4.14
N GLU A 39 -11.68 20.09 4.45
CA GLU A 39 -12.66 20.40 5.49
C GLU A 39 -13.99 19.67 5.23
N LYS A 40 -14.48 19.70 3.99
CA LYS A 40 -15.68 18.94 3.58
C LYS A 40 -15.49 17.44 3.76
N THR A 41 -14.36 16.90 3.30
CA THR A 41 -14.08 15.46 3.38
C THR A 41 -14.02 14.99 4.84
N VAL A 42 -13.41 15.78 5.72
CA VAL A 42 -13.38 15.49 7.16
C VAL A 42 -14.78 15.52 7.76
N ALA A 43 -15.61 16.50 7.40
CA ALA A 43 -17.00 16.55 7.82
C ALA A 43 -17.78 15.30 7.39
N ASP A 44 -17.74 14.95 6.09
CA ASP A 44 -18.42 13.78 5.52
C ASP A 44 -17.96 12.46 6.19
N LEU A 45 -16.65 12.31 6.43
CA LEU A 45 -16.10 11.14 7.12
C LEU A 45 -16.48 11.08 8.60
N SER A 46 -16.56 12.23 9.27
CA SER A 46 -16.96 12.30 10.68
C SER A 46 -18.44 11.95 10.86
N GLU A 47 -19.32 12.47 10.01
CA GLU A 47 -20.75 12.18 10.02
C GLU A 47 -21.04 10.71 9.68
N SER A 48 -20.35 10.15 8.68
CA SER A 48 -20.56 8.76 8.24
C SER A 48 -20.00 7.71 9.22
N SER A 49 -18.87 8.00 9.88
CA SER A 49 -18.18 7.07 10.78
C SER A 49 -18.74 7.09 12.20
N GLY A 50 -19.16 8.24 12.71
CA GLY A 50 -19.62 8.42 14.09
C GLY A 50 -20.89 7.64 14.41
N ASP A 51 -21.95 7.87 13.65
CA ASP A 51 -23.29 7.40 14.04
C ASP A 51 -23.54 5.93 13.70
N ASN A 52 -23.14 5.48 12.51
CA ASN A 52 -23.41 4.10 12.07
C ASN A 52 -22.58 3.06 12.83
N ARG A 53 -21.29 3.36 13.08
CA ARG A 53 -20.40 2.43 13.80
C ARG A 53 -20.74 2.39 15.29
N ALA A 54 -21.07 3.53 15.89
CA ALA A 54 -21.48 3.58 17.30
C ALA A 54 -22.79 2.81 17.52
N ASN A 55 -23.78 3.00 16.65
CA ASN A 55 -25.05 2.26 16.72
C ASN A 55 -24.86 0.75 16.51
N TYR A 56 -24.03 0.34 15.55
CA TYR A 56 -23.71 -1.07 15.33
C TYR A 56 -23.04 -1.72 16.56
N LEU A 57 -22.03 -1.05 17.13
CA LEU A 57 -21.33 -1.55 18.32
C LEU A 57 -22.26 -1.60 19.55
N ALA A 58 -23.10 -0.59 19.74
CA ALA A 58 -24.08 -0.56 20.82
C ALA A 58 -25.12 -1.69 20.69
N GLN A 59 -25.62 -1.95 19.48
CA GLN A 59 -26.54 -3.05 19.20
C GLN A 59 -25.88 -4.41 19.44
N HIS A 60 -24.65 -4.59 18.97
CA HIS A 60 -23.91 -5.84 19.16
C HIS A 60 -23.59 -6.10 20.64
N ALA A 61 -23.20 -5.07 21.39
CA ALA A 61 -22.97 -5.16 22.83
C ALA A 61 -24.26 -5.56 23.58
N SER A 62 -25.41 -4.99 23.20
CA SER A 62 -26.70 -5.35 23.78
C SER A 62 -27.09 -6.81 23.48
N GLN A 63 -26.87 -7.30 22.26
CA GLN A 63 -27.15 -8.69 21.88
C GLN A 63 -26.28 -9.67 22.69
N GLN A 64 -24.99 -9.40 22.81
CA GLN A 64 -24.08 -10.25 23.60
C GLN A 64 -24.47 -10.29 25.08
N ALA A 65 -24.91 -9.18 25.66
CA ALA A 65 -25.39 -9.15 27.03
C ALA A 65 -26.63 -10.05 27.24
N GLN A 66 -27.59 -10.01 26.30
CA GLN A 66 -28.78 -10.87 26.36
C GLN A 66 -28.44 -12.36 26.22
N GLU A 67 -27.46 -12.71 25.37
CA GLU A 67 -27.01 -14.09 25.22
C GLU A 67 -26.30 -14.58 26.47
N ILE A 68 -25.47 -13.75 27.09
CA ILE A 68 -24.84 -14.03 28.38
C ILE A 68 -25.92 -14.30 29.44
N ASP A 69 -26.92 -13.44 29.58
CA ASP A 69 -28.02 -13.63 30.54
C ASP A 69 -28.81 -14.91 30.28
N LYS A 70 -29.07 -15.22 29.01
CA LYS A 70 -29.76 -16.46 28.62
C LYS A 70 -28.94 -17.70 28.97
N LEU A 71 -27.65 -17.70 28.66
CA LEU A 71 -26.74 -18.80 28.99
C LEU A 71 -26.59 -18.95 30.51
N GLN A 72 -26.46 -17.85 31.25
CA GLN A 72 -26.44 -17.87 32.71
C GLN A 72 -27.75 -18.42 33.28
N GLY A 73 -28.90 -18.06 32.71
CA GLY A 73 -30.20 -18.61 33.09
C GLY A 73 -30.32 -20.11 32.81
N LEU A 74 -29.79 -20.59 31.68
CA LEU A 74 -29.73 -22.03 31.36
C LEU A 74 -28.83 -22.79 32.34
N VAL A 75 -27.64 -22.25 32.63
CA VAL A 75 -26.73 -22.81 33.64
C VAL A 75 -27.39 -22.83 35.02
N GLY A 76 -28.13 -21.79 35.38
CA GLY A 76 -28.92 -21.74 36.61
C GLY A 76 -29.99 -22.84 36.66
N LYS A 77 -30.75 -23.04 35.58
CA LYS A 77 -31.74 -24.12 35.47
C LYS A 77 -31.11 -25.50 35.61
N ILE A 78 -29.99 -25.74 34.92
CA ILE A 78 -29.24 -27.00 35.03
C ILE A 78 -28.78 -27.21 36.48
N ARG A 79 -28.24 -26.16 37.13
CA ARG A 79 -27.84 -26.22 38.54
C ARG A 79 -29.02 -26.57 39.46
N SER A 80 -30.18 -25.97 39.27
CA SER A 80 -31.39 -26.29 40.05
C SER A 80 -31.85 -27.73 39.83
N LEU A 81 -31.88 -28.21 38.59
CA LEU A 81 -32.21 -29.60 38.25
C LEU A 81 -31.25 -30.60 38.92
N VAL A 82 -29.94 -30.35 38.85
CA VAL A 82 -28.91 -31.18 39.50
C VAL A 82 -29.07 -31.18 41.03
N GLN A 83 -29.40 -30.03 41.62
CA GLN A 83 -29.64 -29.93 43.07
C GLN A 83 -30.94 -30.61 43.50
N GLU A 84 -31.99 -30.61 42.68
CA GLU A 84 -33.24 -31.34 42.94
C GLU A 84 -33.03 -32.86 42.87
N THR A 85 -32.26 -33.36 41.89
CA THR A 85 -31.86 -34.78 41.84
C THR A 85 -30.91 -35.14 42.99
N GLY A 86 -29.98 -34.25 43.36
CA GLY A 86 -29.04 -34.48 44.46
C GLY A 86 -29.70 -34.48 45.85
N LYS A 87 -30.84 -33.79 46.02
CA LYS A 87 -31.64 -33.86 47.26
C LYS A 87 -32.44 -35.17 47.39
N ALA A 88 -32.68 -35.90 46.29
CA ALA A 88 -33.31 -37.21 46.32
C ALA A 88 -32.33 -38.34 46.72
N GLU A 89 -31.01 -38.10 46.69
CA GLU A 89 -29.98 -39.12 46.94
C GLU A 89 -29.16 -38.91 48.24
N GLN A 90 -29.50 -37.95 49.10
CA GLN A 90 -28.89 -37.84 50.44
C GLN A 90 -29.55 -38.79 51.45
N ASN A 91 -29.36 -40.08 51.25
CA ASN A 91 -29.40 -41.08 52.31
C ASN A 91 -28.39 -42.20 52.06
N SER A 92 -27.11 -41.84 51.90
CA SER A 92 -25.96 -42.64 52.35
C SER A 92 -24.66 -41.91 52.07
N SER A 93 -23.74 -42.01 53.01
CA SER A 93 -22.40 -41.40 53.06
C SER A 93 -21.44 -42.53 53.48
N PRO A 94 -20.11 -42.33 53.52
CA PRO A 94 -19.16 -42.04 52.43
C PRO A 94 -17.96 -43.02 52.46
N GLU A 95 -17.04 -43.04 51.48
CA GLU A 95 -15.58 -43.20 51.74
C GLU A 95 -14.66 -43.03 50.50
N LYS A 96 -13.67 -42.13 50.64
CA LYS A 96 -12.20 -42.20 50.33
C LYS A 96 -11.70 -43.30 49.34
N THR A 97 -10.76 -43.12 48.40
CA THR A 97 -9.45 -42.41 48.41
C THR A 97 -8.77 -42.44 47.02
N GLN A 98 -7.95 -41.43 46.71
CA GLN A 98 -6.65 -41.44 45.99
C GLN A 98 -6.46 -41.87 44.50
N ALA A 99 -6.05 -40.86 43.70
CA ALA A 99 -4.84 -40.74 42.86
C ALA A 99 -4.41 -41.87 41.88
N LEU A 100 -4.27 -41.53 40.58
CA LEU A 100 -2.98 -41.40 39.87
C LEU A 100 -3.14 -41.08 38.36
N LYS A 101 -2.10 -40.39 37.88
CA LYS A 101 -1.79 -39.80 36.57
C LYS A 101 -1.40 -40.86 35.52
N SER A 102 -1.69 -40.64 34.23
CA SER A 102 -0.89 -41.12 33.07
C SER A 102 -1.40 -40.56 31.73
N GLU A 103 -0.46 -40.22 30.86
CA GLU A 103 -0.55 -39.55 29.56
C GLU A 103 -0.78 -40.52 28.37
N SER A 104 -1.39 -40.04 27.28
CA SER A 104 -1.07 -40.29 25.85
C SER A 104 -2.15 -39.57 25.02
N ALA A 105 -1.84 -38.59 24.17
CA ALA A 105 -1.17 -38.61 22.88
C ALA A 105 -2.05 -39.12 21.70
N ALA A 106 -2.33 -38.15 20.81
CA ALA A 106 -2.56 -38.22 19.38
C ALA A 106 -3.99 -38.35 18.80
N ASP A 107 -4.14 -37.59 17.71
CA ASP A 107 -5.08 -37.74 16.60
C ASP A 107 -6.52 -37.22 16.83
N SER A 108 -7.19 -36.48 15.93
CA SER A 108 -6.97 -36.26 14.50
C SER A 108 -7.94 -35.19 13.95
N THR A 109 -7.51 -34.49 12.91
CA THR A 109 -8.24 -34.05 11.68
C THR A 109 -9.52 -33.16 11.65
N ALA A 110 -9.56 -32.40 10.54
CA ALA A 110 -10.71 -31.87 9.76
C ALA A 110 -11.28 -30.49 10.17
N GLU A 111 -10.96 -29.42 9.43
CA GLU A 111 -11.66 -28.91 8.23
C GLU A 111 -12.95 -28.12 8.56
N SER A 112 -12.98 -26.84 8.16
CA SER A 112 -14.21 -26.20 7.67
C SER A 112 -13.94 -24.96 6.82
N SER A 113 -14.43 -25.07 5.60
CA SER A 113 -14.55 -24.13 4.50
C SER A 113 -15.66 -23.09 4.69
N SER A 114 -15.45 -21.87 4.18
CA SER A 114 -16.49 -21.00 3.59
C SER A 114 -15.78 -19.87 2.81
N SER A 115 -15.74 -19.89 1.47
CA SER A 115 -16.78 -19.48 0.50
C SER A 115 -17.30 -18.03 0.67
N PHE A 116 -16.65 -17.10 -0.07
CA PHE A 116 -17.10 -15.92 -0.85
C PHE A 116 -18.49 -15.27 -0.59
N PRO A 117 -18.73 -13.94 -0.86
CA PRO A 117 -18.26 -13.23 -2.07
C PRO A 117 -17.88 -11.73 -1.96
N ASP A 118 -17.23 -11.25 -3.03
CA ASP A 118 -17.06 -9.83 -3.39
C ASP A 118 -18.41 -9.09 -3.55
N PRO A 119 -18.38 -7.75 -3.53
CA PRO A 119 -18.78 -7.08 -4.77
C PRO A 119 -17.89 -5.90 -5.19
N ILE A 120 -17.58 -5.95 -6.47
CA ILE A 120 -17.13 -4.90 -7.38
C ILE A 120 -18.08 -3.69 -7.37
N SER A 121 -17.52 -2.49 -7.34
CA SER A 121 -18.10 -1.31 -8.01
C SER A 121 -16.98 -0.35 -8.41
N ALA A 122 -16.55 -0.50 -9.67
CA ALA A 122 -15.80 0.51 -10.40
C ALA A 122 -16.77 1.68 -10.70
N THR A 123 -16.53 2.83 -10.10
CA THR A 123 -17.22 4.07 -10.48
C THR A 123 -16.49 4.70 -11.66
N ASN A 124 -17.16 4.59 -12.80
CA ASN A 124 -16.90 5.28 -14.06
C ASN A 124 -17.02 6.80 -13.85
N TRP A 125 -15.96 7.55 -14.18
CA TRP A 125 -16.03 9.02 -14.27
C TRP A 125 -16.13 9.40 -15.75
N ASP A 126 -17.37 9.55 -16.23
CA ASP A 126 -17.67 10.24 -17.48
C ASP A 126 -17.82 11.76 -17.21
N SER A 127 -17.28 12.54 -18.15
CA SER A 127 -17.08 14.01 -18.15
C SER A 127 -18.38 14.84 -18.35
N PRO A 128 -18.32 16.20 -18.32
CA PRO A 128 -17.96 17.02 -19.51
C PRO A 128 -16.98 18.20 -19.20
N SER A 129 -15.90 18.39 -20.00
CA SER A 129 -15.71 19.39 -21.11
C SER A 129 -15.71 20.87 -20.63
N GLU A 130 -14.76 21.77 -20.93
CA GLU A 130 -14.13 22.26 -22.20
C GLU A 130 -12.69 22.79 -21.85
N ASP A 131 -11.63 22.81 -22.67
CA ASP A 131 -11.44 23.19 -24.07
C ASP A 131 -10.26 22.40 -24.69
N GLN A 132 -10.49 21.88 -25.90
CA GLN A 132 -9.60 21.03 -26.67
C GLN A 132 -9.14 21.80 -27.92
N TRP A 133 -7.82 21.95 -28.13
CA TRP A 133 -7.28 22.26 -29.46
C TRP A 133 -7.07 20.95 -30.22
N ILE A 134 -7.74 20.79 -31.36
CA ILE A 134 -7.67 19.63 -32.25
C ILE A 134 -6.81 19.97 -33.47
N PRO A 135 -5.87 19.09 -33.86
CA PRO A 135 -5.60 18.86 -35.28
C PRO A 135 -6.14 17.48 -35.74
N GLU A 136 -6.71 17.47 -36.95
CA GLU A 136 -7.55 16.43 -37.56
C GLU A 136 -6.93 15.01 -37.64
N ILE A 137 -7.79 14.00 -37.42
CA ILE A 137 -7.51 12.57 -37.64
C ILE A 137 -8.29 12.07 -38.88
N PRO A 138 -7.65 11.38 -39.85
CA PRO A 138 -8.36 10.57 -40.84
C PRO A 138 -8.91 9.26 -40.26
N LYS A 139 -10.10 8.87 -40.75
CA LYS A 139 -10.99 7.76 -40.31
C LYS A 139 -10.36 6.36 -40.17
N PRO A 140 -10.98 5.46 -39.37
CA PRO A 140 -10.34 4.27 -38.81
C PRO A 140 -10.38 3.06 -39.78
N VAL A 141 -9.33 2.26 -39.74
CA VAL A 141 -9.34 0.86 -40.20
C VAL A 141 -9.53 -0.02 -38.97
N ASP A 142 -10.53 -0.90 -39.04
CA ASP A 142 -10.83 -1.94 -38.06
C ASP A 142 -9.58 -2.79 -37.76
N SER A 143 -9.07 -2.68 -36.54
CA SER A 143 -8.12 -3.64 -35.98
C SER A 143 -8.67 -4.09 -34.63
N ALA A 144 -9.25 -5.28 -34.66
CA ALA A 144 -9.71 -6.05 -33.51
C ALA A 144 -8.77 -5.92 -32.31
N ALA A 145 -9.38 -5.69 -31.15
CA ALA A 145 -8.76 -5.63 -29.84
C ALA A 145 -7.90 -6.87 -29.57
N ARG A 146 -6.60 -6.77 -29.86
CA ARG A 146 -5.61 -7.64 -29.22
C ARG A 146 -5.31 -7.03 -27.86
N LYS A 147 -5.93 -7.59 -26.82
CA LYS A 147 -5.40 -7.46 -25.45
C LYS A 147 -3.93 -7.88 -25.52
N ALA A 148 -3.03 -6.91 -25.49
CA ALA A 148 -1.61 -7.18 -25.38
C ALA A 148 -1.38 -7.76 -23.98
N ARG A 149 -1.52 -9.09 -23.86
CA ARG A 149 -0.87 -9.83 -22.79
C ARG A 149 0.61 -9.63 -23.04
N ALA A 150 1.19 -8.65 -22.36
CA ALA A 150 2.63 -8.45 -22.35
C ALA A 150 3.23 -9.79 -21.90
N LYS A 151 3.77 -10.54 -22.87
CA LYS A 151 4.61 -11.68 -22.55
C LYS A 151 5.82 -11.08 -21.86
N VAL A 152 5.92 -11.30 -20.54
CA VAL A 152 7.14 -11.04 -19.78
C VAL A 152 8.26 -11.74 -20.52
N ALA A 153 9.14 -10.96 -21.15
CA ALA A 153 10.35 -11.51 -21.75
C ALA A 153 11.19 -12.10 -20.62
N PRO A 154 11.78 -13.30 -20.76
CA PRO A 154 12.52 -13.96 -19.71
C PRO A 154 13.93 -13.38 -19.63
N ALA A 155 14.05 -12.11 -19.22
CA ALA A 155 15.31 -11.55 -18.76
C ALA A 155 15.40 -11.74 -17.23
N SER A 156 15.35 -13.00 -16.79
CA SER A 156 15.30 -13.40 -15.37
C SER A 156 16.55 -12.99 -14.56
N ARG A 157 17.61 -12.50 -15.21
CA ARG A 157 18.87 -12.13 -14.55
C ARG A 157 18.74 -10.90 -13.65
N ASN A 158 17.93 -9.92 -14.04
CA ASN A 158 17.85 -8.65 -13.31
C ASN A 158 16.80 -8.65 -12.20
N LEU A 159 16.02 -9.73 -12.09
CA LEU A 159 15.02 -9.91 -11.04
C LEU A 159 15.60 -10.51 -9.76
N ILE A 160 16.86 -10.96 -9.78
CA ILE A 160 17.50 -11.62 -8.63
C ILE A 160 18.54 -10.69 -8.00
N VAL A 161 18.37 -10.40 -6.71
CA VAL A 161 19.30 -9.58 -5.94
C VAL A 161 19.67 -10.31 -4.66
N LEU A 162 20.98 -10.54 -4.45
CA LEU A 162 21.51 -11.28 -3.30
C LEU A 162 20.83 -12.66 -3.09
N GLY A 163 20.52 -13.33 -4.20
CA GLY A 163 19.85 -14.63 -4.23
C GLY A 163 18.35 -14.59 -3.95
N ILE A 164 17.72 -13.41 -3.93
CA ILE A 164 16.28 -13.23 -3.75
C ILE A 164 15.66 -12.83 -5.07
N SER A 165 14.70 -13.64 -5.56
CA SER A 165 13.92 -13.34 -6.75
C SER A 165 12.78 -12.37 -6.41
N MET A 166 12.69 -11.26 -7.14
CA MET A 166 11.63 -10.26 -7.02
C MET A 166 10.41 -10.58 -7.91
N LEU A 167 10.40 -11.70 -8.63
CA LEU A 167 9.21 -12.17 -9.32
C LEU A 167 8.28 -12.86 -8.32
N CYS A 168 6.99 -12.51 -8.30
CA CYS A 168 5.96 -13.21 -7.53
C CYS A 168 5.08 -14.00 -8.49
N GLU A 169 5.09 -15.32 -8.40
CA GLU A 169 4.22 -16.21 -9.15
C GLU A 169 2.98 -16.58 -8.32
N GLU A 170 1.86 -16.92 -8.96
CA GLU A 170 0.59 -17.24 -8.28
C GLU A 170 0.70 -18.50 -7.38
N THR A 171 1.72 -19.33 -7.60
CA THR A 171 1.98 -20.57 -6.85
C THR A 171 3.03 -20.41 -5.75
N ASP A 172 3.53 -19.18 -5.52
CA ASP A 172 4.56 -18.95 -4.51
C ASP A 172 3.98 -18.96 -3.09
N ASP A 173 4.58 -19.75 -2.19
CA ASP A 173 4.24 -19.76 -0.76
C ASP A 173 4.70 -18.48 0.00
N THR A 174 5.39 -17.57 -0.69
CA THR A 174 5.98 -16.36 -0.11
C THR A 174 5.29 -15.10 -0.61
N SER A 175 4.82 -14.27 0.31
CA SER A 175 4.20 -13.00 -0.08
C SER A 175 5.23 -12.00 -0.60
N TYR A 176 4.78 -11.06 -1.42
CA TYR A 176 5.66 -10.01 -1.96
C TYR A 176 6.35 -9.21 -0.84
N PHE A 177 5.64 -8.92 0.25
CA PHE A 177 6.20 -8.20 1.40
C PHE A 177 7.36 -8.97 2.04
N GLN A 178 7.24 -10.29 2.18
CA GLN A 178 8.31 -11.11 2.73
C GLN A 178 9.56 -11.06 1.85
N ARG A 179 9.41 -11.13 0.52
CA ARG A 179 10.55 -11.04 -0.41
C ARG A 179 11.22 -9.67 -0.37
N VAL A 180 10.44 -8.59 -0.42
CA VAL A 180 10.97 -7.22 -0.35
C VAL A 180 11.70 -6.99 0.96
N ASN A 181 11.11 -7.38 2.10
CA ASN A 181 11.74 -7.23 3.41
C ASN A 181 13.01 -8.06 3.53
N ALA A 182 13.03 -9.28 3.00
CA ALA A 182 14.23 -10.11 2.97
C ALA A 182 15.35 -9.49 2.10
N ALA A 183 14.98 -8.92 0.95
CA ALA A 183 15.92 -8.24 0.06
C ALA A 183 16.51 -6.99 0.71
N ILE A 184 15.67 -6.12 1.27
CA ILE A 184 16.10 -4.92 2.01
C ILE A 184 17.04 -5.31 3.15
N SER A 185 16.68 -6.32 3.95
CA SER A 185 17.50 -6.78 5.08
C SER A 185 18.91 -7.20 4.64
N LYS A 186 19.03 -7.89 3.49
CA LYS A 186 20.33 -8.29 2.94
C LYS A 186 21.10 -7.12 2.33
N VAL A 187 20.43 -6.25 1.58
CA VAL A 187 21.03 -5.05 0.97
C VAL A 187 21.63 -4.17 2.06
N GLU A 188 20.93 -3.96 3.16
CA GLU A 188 21.40 -3.16 4.31
C GLU A 188 22.63 -3.73 5.02
N GLN A 189 22.96 -5.01 4.82
CA GLN A 189 24.10 -5.69 5.43
C GLN A 189 25.27 -5.87 4.45
N THR A 190 25.04 -5.55 3.17
CA THR A 190 26.02 -5.76 2.13
C THR A 190 26.83 -4.48 1.96
N PRO A 191 28.14 -4.48 2.29
CA PRO A 191 28.99 -3.33 2.01
C PRO A 191 29.16 -3.19 0.49
N ASP A 192 29.09 -1.96 0.01
CA ASP A 192 29.29 -1.65 -1.41
C ASP A 192 29.78 -0.21 -1.61
N ASN A 193 30.35 0.05 -2.78
CA ASN A 193 30.74 1.39 -3.22
C ASN A 193 29.52 2.11 -3.79
N LEU A 194 28.90 2.92 -2.94
CA LEU A 194 27.66 3.62 -3.25
C LEU A 194 27.91 4.76 -4.24
N SER A 195 27.00 4.92 -5.20
CA SER A 195 27.04 6.03 -6.17
C SER A 195 26.85 7.40 -5.52
N THR A 196 27.33 8.43 -6.21
CA THR A 196 27.19 9.84 -5.82
C THR A 196 25.78 10.36 -6.07
N ILE A 197 25.46 11.52 -5.50
CA ILE A 197 24.13 12.14 -5.64
C ILE A 197 23.83 12.54 -7.11
N GLU A 198 24.86 12.97 -7.85
CA GLU A 198 24.72 13.32 -9.27
C GLU A 198 24.45 12.08 -10.12
N GLU A 199 25.15 10.97 -9.85
CA GLU A 199 24.92 9.68 -10.51
C GLU A 199 23.51 9.16 -10.18
N ASP A 200 23.09 9.22 -8.92
CA ASP A 200 21.76 8.77 -8.47
C ASP A 200 20.62 9.47 -9.23
N MET A 201 20.74 10.79 -9.42
CA MET A 201 19.74 11.58 -10.13
C MET A 201 19.66 11.23 -11.62
N ASP A 202 20.81 11.02 -12.30
CA ASP A 202 20.81 10.60 -13.71
C ASP A 202 20.35 9.14 -13.85
N ILE A 203 20.79 8.22 -12.99
CA ILE A 203 20.35 6.82 -12.97
C ILE A 203 18.83 6.76 -12.89
N LEU A 204 18.23 7.44 -11.92
CA LEU A 204 16.79 7.40 -11.72
C LEU A 204 16.04 8.05 -12.90
N SER A 205 16.46 9.24 -13.31
CA SER A 205 15.80 9.95 -14.42
C SER A 205 15.86 9.15 -15.72
N ARG A 206 17.03 8.57 -16.02
CA ARG A 206 17.26 7.76 -17.22
C ARG A 206 16.53 6.43 -17.15
N ALA A 207 16.48 5.78 -15.99
CA ALA A 207 15.72 4.55 -15.80
C ALA A 207 14.21 4.76 -16.05
N ILE A 208 13.66 5.87 -15.56
CA ILE A 208 12.23 6.18 -15.72
C ILE A 208 11.88 6.61 -17.15
N VAL A 209 12.72 7.41 -17.80
CA VAL A 209 12.44 7.96 -19.14
C VAL A 209 12.85 7.00 -20.27
N HIS A 210 13.97 6.30 -20.11
CA HIS A 210 14.60 5.50 -21.15
C HIS A 210 14.75 4.00 -20.79
N GLY A 211 14.34 3.58 -19.59
CA GLY A 211 14.46 2.22 -19.11
C GLY A 211 15.78 1.93 -18.40
N TRP A 212 15.80 0.89 -17.57
CA TRP A 212 16.97 0.51 -16.75
C TRP A 212 18.20 0.14 -17.58
N ASP A 213 18.04 -0.52 -18.73
CA ASP A 213 19.16 -0.84 -19.62
C ASP A 213 19.86 0.41 -20.18
N ALA A 214 19.14 1.54 -20.32
CA ALA A 214 19.76 2.79 -20.71
C ALA A 214 20.59 3.40 -19.57
N ALA A 215 20.15 3.23 -18.32
CA ALA A 215 20.87 3.66 -17.13
C ALA A 215 22.13 2.83 -16.87
N GLU A 216 22.03 1.51 -16.95
CA GLU A 216 23.15 0.59 -16.73
C GLU A 216 24.28 0.74 -17.78
N ARG A 217 23.94 1.17 -19.00
CA ARG A 217 24.96 1.47 -20.02
C ARG A 217 25.83 2.68 -19.69
N VAL A 218 25.35 3.59 -18.84
CA VAL A 218 26.04 4.84 -18.49
C VAL A 218 26.69 4.73 -17.13
N HIS A 219 26.01 4.11 -16.17
CA HIS A 219 26.43 4.02 -14.77
C HIS A 219 26.55 2.59 -14.30
N HIS A 220 27.52 2.34 -13.42
CA HIS A 220 27.54 1.11 -12.66
C HIS A 220 26.44 1.14 -11.58
N PHE A 221 25.71 0.03 -11.43
CA PHE A 221 24.70 -0.07 -10.38
C PHE A 221 25.31 -0.67 -9.12
N ASP A 222 25.36 0.14 -8.07
CA ASP A 222 25.57 -0.34 -6.71
C ASP A 222 24.44 -1.30 -6.27
N ILE A 223 24.62 -1.94 -5.12
CA ILE A 223 23.71 -2.95 -4.61
C ILE A 223 22.29 -2.43 -4.40
N VAL A 224 22.14 -1.15 -4.08
CA VAL A 224 20.86 -0.49 -3.90
C VAL A 224 20.18 -0.27 -5.24
N TRP A 225 20.89 0.20 -6.27
CA TRP A 225 20.34 0.36 -7.61
C TRP A 225 19.99 -0.98 -8.26
N ARG A 226 20.78 -2.02 -8.03
CA ARG A 226 20.44 -3.39 -8.44
C ARG A 226 19.15 -3.87 -7.79
N PHE A 227 18.99 -3.63 -6.49
CA PHE A 227 17.75 -3.89 -5.76
C PHE A 227 16.55 -3.12 -6.33
N LEU A 228 16.69 -1.80 -6.53
CA LEU A 228 15.60 -0.96 -7.02
C LEU A 228 15.17 -1.35 -8.44
N ARG A 229 16.12 -1.73 -9.30
CA ARG A 229 15.80 -2.30 -10.61
C ARG A 229 14.98 -3.58 -10.49
N ALA A 230 15.44 -4.54 -9.68
CA ALA A 230 14.75 -5.82 -9.51
C ALA A 230 13.35 -5.63 -8.91
N PHE A 231 13.22 -4.72 -7.95
CA PHE A 231 11.94 -4.34 -7.35
C PHE A 231 11.00 -3.73 -8.39
N ASP A 232 11.51 -2.81 -9.21
CA ASP A 232 10.73 -2.15 -10.25
C ASP A 232 10.27 -3.12 -11.35
N GLU A 233 11.20 -3.85 -11.96
CA GLU A 233 10.90 -4.76 -13.06
C GLU A 233 10.07 -5.97 -12.60
N GLY A 234 10.19 -6.39 -11.33
CA GLY A 234 9.48 -7.53 -10.76
C GLY A 234 8.10 -7.18 -10.18
N LEU A 235 8.06 -6.27 -9.21
CA LEU A 235 6.87 -6.02 -8.37
C LEU A 235 6.19 -4.68 -8.64
N TRP A 236 6.94 -3.66 -9.07
CA TRP A 236 6.45 -2.27 -9.11
C TRP A 236 6.26 -1.69 -10.53
N TYR A 237 6.35 -2.52 -11.57
CA TYR A 237 6.36 -2.10 -12.98
C TYR A 237 5.08 -1.41 -13.46
N ARG A 238 3.97 -1.59 -12.74
CA ARG A 238 2.64 -1.05 -13.10
C ARG A 238 2.41 0.39 -12.64
N ALA A 239 3.24 0.89 -11.73
CA ALA A 239 3.11 2.24 -11.20
C ALA A 239 3.44 3.30 -12.26
N ALA A 240 2.83 4.49 -12.15
CA ALA A 240 3.07 5.56 -13.10
C ALA A 240 4.51 6.11 -12.96
N PRO A 241 5.10 6.71 -14.03
CA PRO A 241 6.48 7.21 -13.98
C PRO A 241 6.79 8.15 -12.81
N VAL A 242 5.86 9.06 -12.48
CA VAL A 242 6.01 10.02 -11.37
C VAL A 242 5.99 9.30 -10.01
N GLU A 243 5.11 8.33 -9.84
CA GLU A 243 5.02 7.54 -8.60
C GLU A 243 6.27 6.70 -8.40
N ARG A 244 6.75 6.05 -9.47
CA ARG A 244 8.00 5.28 -9.46
C ARG A 244 9.19 6.16 -9.08
N PHE A 245 9.30 7.34 -9.68
CA PHE A 245 10.36 8.30 -9.35
C PHE A 245 10.37 8.66 -7.86
N ALA A 246 9.21 9.08 -7.33
CA ALA A 246 9.11 9.49 -5.93
C ALA A 246 9.42 8.34 -4.95
N HIS A 247 8.89 7.14 -5.22
CA HIS A 247 9.13 5.97 -4.39
C HIS A 247 10.59 5.54 -4.41
N PHE A 248 11.22 5.44 -5.60
CA PHE A 248 12.60 4.99 -5.71
C PHE A 248 13.58 5.98 -5.13
N TRP A 249 13.31 7.29 -5.28
CA TRP A 249 14.10 8.30 -4.59
C TRP A 249 14.01 8.14 -3.07
N GLY A 250 12.80 7.98 -2.53
CA GLY A 250 12.59 7.74 -1.09
C GLY A 250 13.30 6.48 -0.58
N MET A 251 13.16 5.36 -1.29
CA MET A 251 13.82 4.09 -0.95
C MET A 251 15.35 4.22 -1.02
N ARG A 252 15.89 4.88 -2.04
CA ARG A 252 17.32 5.15 -2.19
C ARG A 252 17.86 5.94 -1.00
N CYS A 253 17.24 7.07 -0.67
CA CYS A 253 17.64 7.88 0.47
C CYS A 253 17.58 7.08 1.79
N HIS A 254 16.52 6.28 1.98
CA HIS A 254 16.37 5.46 3.18
C HIS A 254 17.49 4.41 3.32
N LEU A 255 17.77 3.67 2.25
CA LEU A 255 18.78 2.62 2.24
C LEU A 255 20.19 3.20 2.40
N LEU A 256 20.50 4.33 1.74
CA LEU A 256 21.75 5.05 1.92
C LEU A 256 21.97 5.45 3.38
N TYR A 257 20.95 6.00 4.03
CA TYR A 257 21.01 6.36 5.44
C TYR A 257 21.26 5.16 6.36
N LYS A 258 20.75 3.97 6.00
CA LYS A 258 20.96 2.74 6.77
C LYS A 258 22.33 2.09 6.55
N ILE A 259 22.87 2.19 5.33
CA ILE A 259 24.13 1.55 4.93
C ILE A 259 25.34 2.41 5.29
N GLN A 260 25.28 3.73 5.06
CA GLN A 260 26.42 4.64 5.29
C GLN A 260 27.00 4.55 6.72
N PRO A 261 26.21 4.49 7.80
CA PRO A 261 26.74 4.31 9.15
C PRO A 261 27.51 3.00 9.32
N LYS A 262 27.08 1.93 8.65
CA LYS A 262 27.68 0.58 8.77
C LYS A 262 28.98 0.44 7.97
N ASN A 263 29.13 1.19 6.89
CA ASN A 263 30.37 1.18 6.08
C ASN A 263 31.53 1.96 6.73
N GLN A 264 31.29 2.63 7.87
CA GLN A 264 32.30 3.41 8.61
C GLN A 264 32.90 2.65 9.80
N GLU A 265 32.39 1.46 10.12
CA GLU A 265 32.90 0.54 11.15
C GLU A 265 33.80 -0.54 10.54
#